data_AF-A0A660SZG3-F1
#
_entry.id   AF-A0A660SZG3-F1
#
_cell.length_a   1.000
_cell.length_b   1.000
_cell.length_c   1.000
_cell.angle_alpha   90.00
_cell.angle_beta   90.00
_cell.angle_gamma   90.00
#
_symmetry.space_group_name_H-M   'P 1'
#
loop_
_entity.id
_entity.type
_entity.pdbx_description
1 polymer ?
#
loop_
_entity_poly.entity_id
_entity_poly.type
_entity_poly.pdbx_seq_one_letter_code
_entity_poly.pdbx_strand_id
1 'polypeptide(L)' 'MVRAQIILEPTQKQALDKLAKETHTSLSAVIREMIDHQLRIREEDQLRKAALLLRQHYLKDNELTSFSSIEVEDLHEEG' A
#
# COMPACT_ATOMS: atom_id res chain seq x y z
N MET A 1 -1.60 -12.05 18.72
CA MET A 1 -2.86 -12.25 17.94
C MET A 1 -4.04 -11.83 18.78
N VAL A 2 -5.06 -11.21 18.18
CA VAL A 2 -6.30 -10.81 18.85
C VAL A 2 -7.44 -11.66 18.30
N ARG A 3 -8.38 -12.07 19.17
CA ARG A 3 -9.58 -12.81 18.75
C ARG A 3 -10.62 -11.81 18.23
N ALA A 4 -11.04 -12.01 16.98
CA ALA A 4 -12.14 -11.27 16.38
C ALA A 4 -13.23 -12.25 15.91
N GLN A 5 -14.49 -11.83 15.97
CA GLN A 5 -15.61 -12.53 15.33
C GLN A 5 -15.98 -11.76 14.07
N ILE A 6 -16.10 -12.48 12.95
CA ILE A 6 -16.50 -11.92 11.67
C ILE A 6 -17.69 -12.70 11.14
N ILE A 7 -18.60 -11.99 10.49
CA ILE A 7 -19.74 -12.59 9.80
C ILE A 7 -19.33 -12.73 8.33
N LEU A 8 -19.55 -13.92 7.78
CA LEU A 8 -19.25 -14.25 6.39
C LEU A 8 -20.51 -14.82 5.76
N GLU A 9 -20.68 -14.53 4.47
CA GLU A 9 -21.67 -15.22 3.68
C GLU A 9 -21.30 -16.72 3.57
N PRO A 10 -22.29 -17.63 3.48
CA PRO A 10 -22.01 -19.06 3.36
C PRO A 10 -21.08 -19.40 2.19
N THR A 11 -21.23 -18.70 1.07
CA THR A 11 -20.40 -18.87 -0.13
C THR A 11 -18.95 -18.43 0.11
N GLN A 12 -18.73 -17.33 0.84
CA GLN A 12 -17.40 -16.87 1.22
C GLN A 12 -16.74 -17.88 2.15
N LYS A 13 -17.47 -18.39 3.14
CA LYS A 13 -16.93 -19.39 4.07
C LYS A 13 -16.50 -20.66 3.35
N GLN A 14 -17.30 -21.16 2.41
CA GLN A 14 -16.99 -22.32 1.59
C GLN A 14 -15.74 -22.10 0.72
N ALA A 15 -15.65 -20.94 0.07
CA ALA A 15 -14.48 -20.60 -0.74
C ALA A 15 -13.20 -20.54 0.10
N LEU A 16 -13.25 -19.91 1.27
CA LEU A 16 -12.11 -19.81 2.18
C LEU A 16 -11.72 -21.17 2.77
N ASP A 17 -12.67 -22.07 3.05
CA ASP A 17 -12.34 -23.44 3.46
C ASP A 17 -11.65 -24.24 2.37
N LYS A 18 -12.11 -24.08 1.12
CA LYS A 18 -11.47 -24.73 -0.03
C LYS A 18 -10.02 -24.24 -0.16
N LEU A 19 -9.79 -22.93 -0.09
CA LEU A 19 -8.46 -22.34 -0.18
C LEU A 19 -7.55 -22.76 0.98
N ALA A 20 -8.08 -22.84 2.21
CA ALA A 20 -7.35 -23.34 3.37
C ALA A 20 -6.91 -24.81 3.18
N LYS A 21 -7.78 -25.64 2.62
CA LYS A 21 -7.45 -27.04 2.29
C LYS A 21 -6.37 -27.15 1.22
N GLU A 22 -6.50 -26.39 0.14
CA GLU A 22 -5.55 -26.38 -0.98
C GLU A 22 -4.15 -25.90 -0.56
N THR A 23 -4.09 -24.92 0.35
CA THR A 23 -2.83 -24.37 0.87
C THR A 23 -2.27 -25.13 2.08
N HIS A 24 -2.98 -26.15 2.57
CA HIS A 24 -2.66 -26.86 3.81
C HIS A 24 -2.48 -25.93 5.02
N THR A 25 -3.31 -24.88 5.10
CA THR A 25 -3.28 -23.91 6.19
C THR A 25 -4.62 -23.82 6.91
N SER A 26 -4.66 -23.04 8.01
CA SER A 26 -5.91 -22.76 8.72
C SER A 26 -6.71 -21.65 8.03
N LEU A 27 -8.03 -21.67 8.17
CA LEU A 27 -8.91 -20.59 7.73
C LEU A 27 -8.44 -19.21 8.23
N SER A 28 -8.01 -19.12 9.50
CA SER A 28 -7.50 -17.88 10.07
C SER A 28 -6.18 -17.44 9.45
N ALA A 29 -5.36 -18.36 8.95
CA ALA A 29 -4.13 -18.01 8.22
C ALA A 29 -4.46 -17.39 6.86
N VAL A 30 -5.36 -18.03 6.11
CA VAL A 30 -5.86 -17.50 4.83
C VAL A 30 -6.45 -16.10 5.01
N ILE A 31 -7.33 -15.91 6.01
CA ILE A 31 -7.95 -14.61 6.26
C ILE A 31 -6.90 -13.54 6.60
N ARG A 32 -5.90 -13.87 7.42
CA ARG A 32 -4.82 -12.92 7.74
C ARG A 32 -4.03 -12.53 6.51
N GLU A 33 -3.62 -13.50 5.70
CA GLU A 33 -2.87 -13.24 4.47
C GLU A 33 -3.65 -12.34 3.51
N MET A 34 -4.95 -12.59 3.33
CA MET A 34 -5.81 -11.75 2.50
C MET A 34 -5.95 -10.32 3.06
N ILE A 35 -6.07 -10.18 4.39
CA ILE A 35 -6.13 -8.86 5.05
C ILE A 35 -4.81 -8.11 4.82
N ASP A 36 -3.68 -8.76 5.07
CA ASP A 36 -2.35 -8.15 4.93
C ASP A 36 -2.11 -7.70 3.47
N HIS A 37 -2.49 -8.53 2.50
CA HIS A 37 -2.40 -8.20 1.09
C HIS A 37 -3.27 -6.98 0.73
N GLN A 38 -4.52 -6.95 1.21
CA GLN A 38 -5.43 -5.84 0.93
C GLN A 38 -5.00 -4.53 1.59
N LEU A 39 -4.37 -4.60 2.77
CA LEU A 39 -3.81 -3.43 3.45
C LEU A 39 -2.65 -2.83 2.66
N ARG A 40 -1.72 -3.66 2.17
CA ARG A 40 -0.61 -3.19 1.32
C ARG A 40 -1.11 -2.51 0.05
N ILE A 41 -2.07 -3.11 -0.65
CA ILE A 41 -2.67 -2.49 -1.85
C ILE A 41 -3.27 -1.12 -1.52
N ARG A 42 -3.97 -0.99 -0.38
CA ARG A 42 -4.55 0.29 0.02
C ARG A 42 -3.50 1.35 0.33
N GLU A 43 -2.43 0.96 0.99
CA GLU A 43 -1.31 1.84 1.29
C GLU A 43 -0.63 2.35 0.02
N GLU A 44 -0.34 1.44 -0.92
CA GLU A 44 0.21 1.80 -2.24
C GLU A 44 -0.72 2.72 -3.04
N ASP A 45 -2.02 2.46 -3.01
CA ASP A 45 -3.02 3.31 -3.66
C ASP A 45 -3.08 4.71 -3.04
N GLN A 46 -2.95 4.82 -1.71
CA GLN A 46 -2.90 6.10 -1.01
C GLN A 46 -1.65 6.89 -1.39
N LEU A 47 -0.48 6.23 -1.40
CA LEU A 47 0.78 6.85 -1.81
C LEU A 47 0.72 7.32 -3.27
N ARG A 48 0.16 6.49 -4.17
CA ARG A 48 -0.03 6.85 -5.57
C ARG A 48 -0.92 8.08 -5.73
N LYS A 49 -2.03 8.15 -4.98
CA LYS A 49 -2.93 9.31 -4.99
C LYS A 49 -2.22 10.56 -4.46
N ALA A 50 -1.47 10.44 -3.37
CA ALA A 50 -0.70 11.55 -2.81
C ALA A 50 0.35 12.06 -3.80
N ALA A 51 1.09 11.17 -4.47
CA ALA A 51 2.07 11.52 -5.50
C ALA A 51 1.42 12.22 -6.71
N LEU A 52 0.25 11.77 -7.15
CA LEU A 52 -0.50 12.41 -8.23
C LEU A 52 -0.98 13.82 -7.85
N LEU A 53 -1.48 14.00 -6.63
CA LEU A 53 -1.86 15.31 -6.12
C LEU A 53 -0.64 16.24 -6.02
N LEU A 54 0.47 15.76 -5.45
CA LEU A 54 1.71 16.52 -5.35
C LEU A 54 2.22 16.94 -6.73
N ARG A 55 2.24 16.04 -7.71
CA ARG A 55 2.59 16.36 -9.10
C ARG A 55 1.65 17.39 -9.70
N GLN A 56 0.35 17.29 -9.44
CA GLN A 56 -0.62 18.26 -9.94
C GLN A 56 -0.41 19.65 -9.33
N HIS A 57 -0.05 19.73 -8.05
CA HIS A 57 0.32 20.98 -7.39
C HIS A 57 1.63 21.54 -7.95
N TYR A 58 2.65 20.69 -8.12
CA TYR A 58 3.94 21.07 -8.71
C TYR A 58 3.83 21.61 -10.14
N LEU A 59 2.94 21.04 -10.96
CA LEU A 59 2.73 21.49 -12.35
C LEU A 59 1.85 22.75 -12.46
N LYS A 60 1.12 23.10 -11.39
CA LYS A 60 0.23 24.27 -11.37
C LYS A 60 0.84 25.47 -10.65
N ASP A 61 1.88 25.26 -9.86
CA ASP A 61 2.51 26.28 -9.03
C ASP A 61 3.95 26.52 -9.49
N ASN A 62 4.18 27.66 -10.15
CA ASN A 62 5.45 27.99 -10.81
C ASN A 62 6.59 28.32 -9.82
N GLU A 63 6.29 28.38 -8.51
CA GLU A 63 7.28 28.60 -7.44
C GLU A 63 7.97 27.31 -6.93
N LEU A 64 7.33 26.14 -7.06
CA LEU A 64 7.91 24.88 -6.57
C LEU A 64 9.01 24.31 -7.48
N THR A 65 9.04 24.71 -8.75
CA THR A 65 10.14 24.48 -9.69
C THR A 65 11.44 25.22 -9.33
N SER A 66 11.39 26.19 -8.40
CA SER A 66 12.60 26.89 -7.95
C SER A 66 13.46 26.06 -7.00
N PHE A 67 12.88 25.09 -6.29
CA PHE A 67 13.64 24.20 -5.40
C PHE A 67 14.37 23.06 -6.14
N SER A 68 13.95 22.70 -7.35
CA SER A 68 14.69 21.74 -8.20
C SER A 68 15.90 22.34 -8.92
N SER A 69 16.06 23.67 -8.85
CA SER A 69 17.15 24.41 -9.50
C SER A 69 18.33 24.69 -8.56
N ILE A 70 18.24 24.27 -7.30
CA ILE A 70 19.28 24.39 -6.30
C ILE A 70 19.69 22.96 -5.95
N GLU A 71 20.99 22.66 -5.95
CA GLU A 71 21.64 21.37 -5.65
C GLU A 71 21.96 20.43 -6.83
N VAL A 72 22.81 20.89 -7.76
CA VAL A 72 23.88 20.04 -8.35
C VAL A 72 25.20 20.82 -8.55
N GLU A 73 25.47 21.90 -7.78
CA GLU A 73 26.72 22.67 -7.99
C GLU A 73 27.61 22.84 -6.75
N ASP A 74 27.23 22.31 -5.58
CA ASP A 74 28.09 22.36 -4.37
C ASP A 74 28.41 20.96 -3.81
N LEU A 75 28.72 20.01 -4.69
CA LEU A 75 29.39 18.74 -4.33
C LEU A 75 30.86 18.73 -4.79
N HIS A 76 31.53 19.88 -4.71
CA HIS A 76 32.98 19.92 -4.75
C HIS A 76 33.51 20.04 -3.33
N GLU A 77 33.69 18.87 -2.70
CA GLU A 77 34.61 18.71 -1.57
C GLU A 77 36.03 19.04 -2.09
N GLU A 78 36.55 20.21 -1.75
CA GLU A 78 37.99 20.46 -1.83
C GLU A 78 38.67 19.79 -0.63
N GLY A 79 39.55 18.83 -0.95
CA GLY A 79 40.44 18.15 0.01
C GLY A 79 41.74 18.90 0.29
#